data_AF-A0A916C7H5-F1
#
_entry.id   AF-A0A916C7H5-F1
#
_cell.length_a   1.000
_cell.length_b   1.000
_cell.length_c   1.000
_cell.angle_alpha   90.00
_cell.angle_beta   90.00
_cell.angle_gamma   90.00
#
_symmetry.space_group_name_H-M   'P 1'
#
loop_
_entity.id
_entity.type
_entity.pdbx_description
1 polymer ?
#
loop_
_entity_poly.entity_id
_entity_poly.type
_entity_poly.pdbx_seq_one_letter_code
_entity_poly.pdbx_strand_id
1 'polypeptide(L)'
;MRQGTKSRRAGKSQASTFNSLTLLLLGLTIFMILCYGTIFILPNVFFNPLPPYVLALSTIAPTPTIAPTLPPTWTPTRAETIRPSPTRPSVTPTPSRTLRATRTPLPTDTPTPSVTPTPTEDLCKSLVLLGPPPAQKYNAYDLPTLVWKFGRVLGPNEHWDVLLDPPGSGQGSIAWADRTDPKNKDCTTYCEHTFAVTDIYPGGRFNWTIALIRTDSKDKVLGVVCPAPSEFFFEF
;
A
#
# COMPACT_ATOMS: atom_id res chain seq x y z
N MET A 1 -31.13 54.52 -71.23
CA MET A 1 -30.21 53.85 -70.29
C MET A 1 -31.03 52.96 -69.37
N ARG A 2 -30.96 51.63 -69.53
CA ARG A 2 -31.74 50.64 -68.74
C ARG A 2 -30.89 50.15 -67.57
N GLN A 3 -31.32 50.44 -66.35
CA GLN A 3 -30.77 49.84 -65.13
C GLN A 3 -31.34 48.42 -64.97
N GLY A 4 -30.48 47.42 -65.09
CA GLY A 4 -30.81 46.02 -64.83
C GLY A 4 -30.68 45.69 -63.34
N THR A 5 -31.80 45.38 -62.69
CA THR A 5 -31.85 44.91 -61.31
C THR A 5 -31.42 43.45 -61.23
N LYS A 6 -30.17 43.21 -60.79
CA LYS A 6 -29.66 41.85 -60.51
C LYS A 6 -30.35 41.28 -59.27
N SER A 7 -31.23 40.30 -59.49
CA SER A 7 -31.92 39.51 -58.48
C SER A 7 -30.95 38.75 -57.57
N ARG A 8 -30.80 39.19 -56.31
CA ARG A 8 -30.14 38.44 -55.23
C ARG A 8 -31.15 37.50 -54.57
N ARG A 9 -31.30 36.27 -55.06
CA ARG A 9 -32.10 35.20 -54.42
C ARG A 9 -31.30 33.89 -54.29
N ALA A 10 -30.12 33.93 -53.66
CA ALA A 10 -29.27 32.75 -53.48
C ALA A 10 -28.81 32.49 -52.03
N GLY A 11 -29.49 33.07 -51.02
CA GLY A 11 -29.07 32.96 -49.61
C GLY A 11 -30.05 32.29 -48.64
N LYS A 12 -31.26 31.91 -49.06
CA LYS A 12 -32.31 31.42 -48.14
C LYS A 12 -32.26 29.91 -47.84
N SER A 13 -31.71 29.07 -48.73
CA SER A 13 -31.70 27.61 -48.54
C SER A 13 -30.66 27.15 -47.51
N GLN A 14 -29.50 27.82 -47.43
CA GLN A 14 -28.47 27.46 -46.45
C GLN A 14 -28.90 27.80 -45.02
N ALA A 15 -29.51 28.96 -44.78
CA ALA A 15 -29.99 29.31 -43.44
C ALA A 15 -31.06 28.32 -42.90
N SER A 16 -31.91 27.78 -43.78
CA SER A 16 -32.97 26.83 -43.38
C SER A 16 -32.41 25.45 -42.99
N THR A 17 -31.40 24.98 -43.71
CA THR A 17 -30.76 23.67 -43.43
C THR A 17 -29.97 23.69 -42.13
N PHE A 18 -29.23 24.76 -41.85
CA PHE A 18 -28.56 24.93 -40.56
C PHE A 18 -29.54 24.99 -39.38
N ASN A 19 -30.65 25.72 -39.50
CA ASN A 19 -31.67 25.77 -38.45
C ASN A 19 -32.28 24.39 -38.17
N SER A 20 -32.49 23.59 -39.21
CA SER A 20 -33.02 22.22 -39.08
C SER A 20 -32.03 21.28 -38.37
N LEU A 21 -30.75 21.36 -38.71
CA LEU A 21 -29.69 20.58 -38.05
C LEU A 21 -29.53 20.96 -36.57
N THR A 22 -29.58 22.25 -36.25
CA THR A 22 -29.50 22.73 -34.86
C THR A 22 -30.67 22.21 -34.02
N LEU A 23 -31.90 22.23 -34.55
CA LEU A 23 -33.06 21.69 -33.86
C LEU A 23 -32.96 20.17 -33.66
N LEU A 24 -32.44 19.44 -34.65
CA LEU A 24 -32.22 18.00 -34.56
C LEU A 24 -31.19 17.65 -33.49
N LEU A 25 -30.05 18.37 -33.45
CA LEU A 25 -29.02 18.19 -32.42
C LEU A 25 -29.54 18.52 -31.02
N LEU A 26 -30.33 19.60 -30.89
CA LEU A 26 -30.96 19.96 -29.62
C LEU A 26 -31.94 18.87 -29.14
N GLY A 27 -32.76 18.34 -30.05
CA GLY A 27 -33.66 17.22 -29.77
C GLY A 27 -32.92 15.95 -29.31
N LEU A 28 -31.84 15.58 -30.02
CA LEU A 28 -30.96 14.46 -29.64
C LEU A 28 -30.31 14.68 -28.26
N THR A 29 -29.92 15.90 -27.94
CA THR A 29 -29.30 16.24 -26.66
C THR A 29 -30.31 16.07 -25.51
N ILE A 30 -31.53 16.59 -25.68
CA ILE A 30 -32.61 16.41 -24.70
C ILE A 30 -32.94 14.93 -24.52
N PHE A 31 -32.99 14.17 -25.61
CA PHE A 31 -33.21 12.73 -25.58
C PHE A 31 -32.11 11.99 -24.77
N MET A 32 -30.84 12.31 -25.00
CA MET A 32 -29.72 11.73 -24.24
C MET A 32 -29.81 12.05 -22.75
N ILE A 33 -30.17 13.30 -22.39
CA ILE A 33 -30.38 13.70 -20.99
C ILE A 33 -31.49 12.87 -20.34
N LEU A 34 -32.61 12.66 -21.04
CA LEU A 34 -33.71 11.82 -20.55
C LEU A 34 -33.28 10.36 -20.38
N CYS A 35 -32.53 9.80 -21.34
CA CYS A 35 -32.00 8.43 -21.24
C CYS A 35 -31.10 8.27 -20.00
N TYR A 36 -30.12 9.16 -19.81
CA TYR A 36 -29.23 9.10 -18.64
C TYR A 36 -29.97 9.35 -17.33
N GLY A 37 -30.93 10.27 -17.30
CA GLY A 37 -31.77 10.50 -16.12
C GLY A 37 -32.61 9.26 -15.76
N THR A 38 -33.12 8.55 -16.77
CA THR A 38 -33.90 7.32 -16.54
C THR A 38 -32.99 6.20 -16.02
N ILE A 39 -31.78 6.05 -16.55
CA ILE A 39 -30.76 5.10 -16.04
C ILE A 39 -30.42 5.40 -14.58
N PHE A 40 -30.30 6.67 -14.21
CA PHE A 40 -29.99 7.08 -12.84
C PHE A 40 -31.10 6.74 -11.84
N ILE A 41 -32.37 6.92 -12.21
CA ILE A 41 -33.52 6.63 -11.33
C ILE A 41 -33.84 5.12 -11.32
N LEU A 42 -33.71 4.45 -12.47
CA LEU A 42 -34.05 3.05 -12.69
C LEU A 42 -32.85 2.33 -13.34
N PRO A 43 -31.88 1.85 -12.55
CA PRO A 43 -30.68 1.19 -13.10
C PRO A 43 -30.99 -0.12 -13.85
N ASN A 44 -32.19 -0.67 -13.69
CA ASN A 44 -32.63 -1.93 -14.30
C ASN A 44 -33.35 -1.77 -15.65
N VAL A 45 -33.28 -0.61 -16.33
CA VAL A 45 -33.87 -0.45 -17.67
C VAL A 45 -33.11 -1.24 -18.73
N PHE A 46 -33.82 -1.87 -19.68
CA PHE A 46 -33.22 -2.75 -20.69
C PHE A 46 -32.19 -2.08 -21.61
N PHE A 47 -32.21 -0.75 -21.71
CA PHE A 47 -31.27 0.05 -22.50
C PHE A 47 -30.12 0.62 -21.67
N ASN A 48 -30.01 0.28 -20.39
CA ASN A 48 -28.84 0.62 -19.58
C ASN A 48 -27.70 -0.33 -19.96
N PRO A 49 -26.61 0.14 -20.59
CA PRO A 49 -25.47 -0.71 -20.92
C PRO A 49 -24.63 -1.05 -19.69
N LEU A 50 -24.83 -0.34 -18.58
CA LEU A 50 -24.13 -0.62 -17.33
C LEU A 50 -24.90 -1.71 -16.58
N PRO A 51 -24.23 -2.79 -16.12
CA PRO A 51 -24.86 -3.76 -15.24
C PRO A 51 -25.39 -3.02 -14.00
N PRO A 52 -26.55 -3.42 -13.44
CA PRO A 52 -27.04 -2.80 -12.22
C PRO A 52 -25.93 -2.88 -11.16
N TYR A 53 -25.69 -1.78 -10.47
CA TYR A 53 -24.83 -1.76 -9.29
C TYR A 53 -25.44 -2.69 -8.24
N VAL A 54 -25.15 -3.97 -8.35
CA VAL A 54 -25.12 -4.84 -7.20
C VAL A 54 -23.99 -4.27 -6.36
N LEU A 55 -24.35 -3.53 -5.31
CA LEU A 55 -23.49 -3.46 -4.15
C LEU A 55 -23.31 -4.92 -3.75
N ALA A 56 -22.25 -5.55 -4.28
CA ALA A 56 -21.72 -6.75 -3.72
C ALA A 56 -21.34 -6.31 -2.31
N LEU A 57 -22.28 -6.46 -1.37
CA LEU A 57 -21.91 -6.65 0.01
C LEU A 57 -21.00 -7.86 -0.09
N SER A 58 -19.70 -7.60 -0.15
CA SER A 58 -18.68 -8.59 0.09
C SER A 58 -19.02 -9.14 1.45
N THR A 59 -19.80 -10.22 1.46
CA THR A 59 -20.03 -11.03 2.64
C THR A 59 -18.63 -11.51 2.96
N ILE A 60 -17.97 -10.80 3.87
CA ILE A 60 -16.62 -11.11 4.30
C ILE A 60 -16.75 -12.50 4.89
N ALA A 61 -16.36 -13.51 4.11
CA ALA A 61 -16.33 -14.87 4.61
C ALA A 61 -15.46 -14.84 5.86
N PRO A 62 -15.93 -15.35 7.02
CA PRO A 62 -15.15 -15.27 8.24
C PRO A 62 -13.79 -15.94 8.00
N THR A 63 -12.74 -15.12 7.96
CA THR A 63 -11.37 -15.61 7.84
C THR A 63 -11.13 -16.57 9.00
N PRO A 64 -10.69 -17.82 8.75
CA PRO A 64 -10.40 -18.74 9.83
C PRO A 64 -9.32 -18.09 10.71
N THR A 65 -9.71 -17.72 11.93
CA THR A 65 -8.79 -17.15 12.90
C THR A 65 -7.88 -18.28 13.34
N ILE A 66 -6.64 -18.29 12.84
CA ILE A 66 -5.62 -19.23 13.27
C ILE A 66 -5.36 -18.92 14.75
N ALA A 67 -5.84 -19.80 15.63
CA ALA A 67 -5.61 -19.68 17.06
C ALA A 67 -4.10 -19.67 17.33
N PRO A 68 -3.59 -18.76 18.17
CA PRO A 68 -2.17 -18.73 18.49
C PRO A 68 -1.76 -20.06 19.16
N THR A 69 -0.87 -20.80 18.50
CA THR A 69 -0.21 -21.97 19.08
C THR A 69 0.61 -21.50 20.28
N LEU A 70 0.12 -21.75 21.49
CA LEU A 70 0.83 -21.43 22.71
C LEU A 70 2.17 -22.20 22.73
N PRO A 71 3.28 -21.55 23.11
CA PRO A 71 4.56 -22.23 23.26
C PRO A 71 4.45 -23.30 24.35
N PRO A 72 5.24 -24.40 24.25
CA PRO A 72 5.22 -25.47 25.25
C PRO A 72 5.48 -24.89 26.64
N THR A 73 4.56 -25.16 27.57
CA THR A 73 4.69 -24.72 28.96
C THR A 73 5.87 -25.45 29.60
N TRP A 74 6.92 -24.70 29.95
CA TRP A 74 8.03 -25.23 30.73
C TRP A 74 7.51 -25.71 32.08
N THR A 75 7.58 -27.02 32.32
CA THR A 75 7.26 -27.61 33.62
C THR A 75 8.43 -27.31 34.56
N PRO A 76 8.23 -26.58 35.68
CA PRO A 76 9.32 -26.27 36.60
C PRO A 76 9.82 -27.54 37.27
N THR A 77 11.07 -27.91 37.02
CA THR A 77 11.78 -28.98 37.74
C THR A 77 11.91 -28.58 39.20
N ARG A 78 11.37 -29.41 40.10
CA ARG A 78 11.43 -29.19 41.56
C ARG A 78 12.89 -29.21 42.02
N ALA A 79 13.42 -28.07 42.42
CA ALA A 79 14.74 -27.98 43.03
C ALA A 79 14.71 -28.63 44.42
N GLU A 80 15.58 -29.62 44.66
CA GLU A 80 15.75 -30.23 45.97
C GLU A 80 16.27 -29.19 46.96
N THR A 81 15.56 -29.04 48.08
CA THR A 81 15.90 -28.09 49.14
C THR A 81 17.03 -28.67 49.98
N ILE A 82 18.23 -28.11 49.85
CA ILE A 82 19.37 -28.44 50.71
C ILE A 82 19.07 -27.94 52.13
N ARG A 83 19.03 -28.87 53.08
CA ARG A 83 18.79 -28.62 54.51
C ARG A 83 19.97 -27.84 55.11
N PRO A 84 19.77 -26.69 55.78
CA PRO A 84 20.87 -25.93 56.36
C PRO A 84 21.50 -26.67 57.55
N SER A 85 22.83 -26.68 57.57
CA SER A 85 23.66 -27.18 58.67
C SER A 85 23.71 -26.15 59.81
N PRO A 86 23.71 -26.55 61.10
CA PRO A 86 23.68 -25.61 62.22
C PRO A 86 24.99 -24.82 62.34
N THR A 87 24.89 -23.49 62.22
CA THR A 87 26.01 -22.56 62.38
C THR A 87 26.31 -22.29 63.85
N ARG A 88 27.60 -22.33 64.21
CA ARG A 88 28.18 -22.00 65.52
C ARG A 88 27.90 -20.54 65.91
N PRO A 89 27.62 -20.21 67.19
CA PRO A 89 27.43 -18.82 67.60
C PRO A 89 28.74 -18.03 67.48
N SER A 90 28.68 -16.94 66.71
CA SER A 90 29.78 -15.98 66.54
C SER A 90 29.69 -14.89 67.61
N VAL A 91 30.85 -14.56 68.17
CA VAL A 91 31.04 -13.60 69.28
C VAL A 91 30.68 -12.19 68.83
N THR A 92 29.93 -11.47 69.66
CA THR A 92 29.49 -10.08 69.46
C THR A 92 30.68 -9.12 69.52
N PRO A 93 30.97 -8.35 68.46
CA PRO A 93 31.94 -7.25 68.54
C PRO A 93 31.31 -6.00 69.18
N THR A 94 32.09 -5.38 70.07
CA THR A 94 31.88 -4.12 70.77
C THR A 94 31.60 -2.95 69.80
N PRO A 95 30.72 -1.98 70.15
CA PRO A 95 30.41 -0.86 69.27
C PRO A 95 31.65 0.01 68.99
N SER A 96 32.03 0.07 67.71
CA SER A 96 33.08 0.95 67.19
C SER A 96 32.50 2.34 66.91
N ARG A 97 33.29 3.36 67.24
CA ARG A 97 32.99 4.80 67.11
C ARG A 97 32.44 5.16 65.72
N THR A 98 31.34 5.90 65.73
CA THR A 98 30.69 6.47 64.55
C THR A 98 31.64 7.40 63.81
N LEU A 99 32.13 6.98 62.63
CA LEU A 99 32.87 7.83 61.72
C LEU A 99 31.92 8.80 61.01
N ARG A 100 32.34 10.06 60.95
CA ARG A 100 31.65 11.18 60.32
C ARG A 100 31.38 10.89 58.84
N ALA A 101 30.17 11.17 58.38
CA ALA A 101 29.72 10.90 57.01
C ALA A 101 30.67 11.53 55.96
N THR A 102 31.39 10.67 55.24
CA THR A 102 32.18 11.03 54.07
C THR A 102 31.20 11.32 52.93
N ARG A 103 31.38 12.47 52.25
CA ARG A 103 30.56 12.87 51.11
C ARG A 103 30.58 11.77 50.03
N THR A 104 29.40 11.26 49.69
CA THR A 104 29.19 10.33 48.60
C THR A 104 29.71 10.96 47.30
N PRO A 105 30.61 10.28 46.55
CA PRO A 105 31.06 10.79 45.26
C PRO A 105 29.87 10.92 44.31
N LEU A 106 29.86 12.00 43.53
CA LEU A 106 28.85 12.26 42.52
C LEU A 106 28.86 11.10 41.50
N PRO A 107 27.70 10.57 41.07
CA PRO A 107 27.66 9.47 40.12
C PRO A 107 28.49 9.83 38.89
N THR A 108 29.48 8.99 38.60
CA THR A 108 30.28 9.09 37.38
C THR A 108 29.36 8.80 36.20
N ASP A 109 29.34 9.70 35.21
CA ASP A 109 28.59 9.52 33.98
C ASP A 109 28.97 8.15 33.38
N THR A 110 28.01 7.23 33.43
CA THR A 110 28.17 5.92 32.83
C THR A 110 28.18 6.15 31.33
N PRO A 111 29.26 5.76 30.60
CA PRO A 111 29.31 5.99 29.17
C PRO A 111 28.11 5.30 28.51
N THR A 112 27.25 6.09 27.89
CA THR A 112 26.13 5.58 27.11
C THR A 112 26.69 4.64 26.05
N PRO A 113 26.22 3.38 25.95
CA PRO A 113 26.74 2.44 24.97
C PRO A 113 26.58 3.04 23.58
N SER A 114 27.71 3.24 22.89
CA SER A 114 27.72 3.63 21.49
C SER A 114 27.17 2.45 20.70
N VAL A 115 25.94 2.60 20.18
CA VAL A 115 25.32 1.59 19.32
C VAL A 115 26.16 1.55 18.04
N THR A 116 27.00 0.52 17.94
CA THR A 116 27.72 0.26 16.70
C THR A 116 26.65 -0.05 15.64
N PRO A 117 26.59 0.68 14.52
CA PRO A 117 25.57 0.45 13.52
C PRO A 117 25.74 -0.99 13.01
N THR A 118 24.75 -1.83 13.28
CA THR A 118 24.67 -3.17 12.70
C THR A 118 24.73 -3.00 11.18
N PRO A 119 25.55 -3.78 10.45
CA PRO A 119 25.62 -3.70 9.00
C PRO A 119 24.19 -3.73 8.46
N THR A 120 23.82 -2.66 7.76
CA THR A 120 22.50 -2.53 7.16
C THR A 120 22.36 -3.66 6.16
N GLU A 121 21.59 -4.68 6.53
CA GLU A 121 21.26 -5.78 5.63
C GLU A 121 20.69 -5.20 4.34
N ASP A 122 21.17 -5.73 3.21
CA ASP A 122 20.74 -5.31 1.89
C ASP A 122 19.29 -5.74 1.67
N LEU A 123 18.36 -4.81 1.87
CA LEU A 123 16.93 -5.07 1.81
C LEU A 123 16.51 -5.67 0.47
N CYS A 124 17.18 -5.31 -0.62
CA CYS A 124 16.87 -5.86 -1.95
C CYS A 124 17.13 -7.37 -2.04
N LYS A 125 18.11 -7.89 -1.29
CA LYS A 125 18.38 -9.34 -1.25
C LYS A 125 17.36 -10.12 -0.43
N SER A 126 16.74 -9.45 0.53
CA SER A 126 15.75 -10.05 1.43
C SER A 126 14.31 -9.92 0.92
N LEU A 127 14.10 -9.16 -0.15
CA LEU A 127 12.80 -8.89 -0.73
C LEU A 127 12.26 -10.15 -1.43
N VAL A 128 11.08 -10.60 -1.02
CA VAL A 128 10.41 -11.76 -1.62
C VAL A 128 8.96 -11.40 -1.93
N LEU A 129 8.53 -11.69 -3.17
CA LEU A 129 7.11 -11.66 -3.54
C LEU A 129 6.45 -12.95 -3.04
N LEU A 130 5.51 -12.83 -2.11
CA LEU A 130 4.76 -13.95 -1.53
C LEU A 130 3.50 -14.30 -2.31
N GLY A 131 2.89 -13.32 -2.95
CA GLY A 131 1.64 -13.51 -3.66
C GLY A 131 1.35 -12.37 -4.60
N PRO A 132 0.51 -12.60 -5.63
CA PRO A 132 -0.15 -13.88 -5.93
C PRO A 132 0.82 -14.95 -6.47
N PRO A 133 0.44 -16.24 -6.47
CA PRO A 133 1.15 -17.27 -7.21
C PRO A 133 1.39 -16.85 -8.68
N PRO A 134 2.55 -17.18 -9.26
CA PRO A 134 2.78 -16.98 -10.69
C PRO A 134 1.69 -17.70 -11.51
N ALA A 135 1.32 -17.14 -12.66
CA ALA A 135 0.28 -17.68 -13.55
C ALA A 135 -1.16 -17.62 -13.03
N GLN A 136 -1.43 -16.84 -11.98
CA GLN A 136 -2.81 -16.70 -11.54
C GLN A 136 -3.65 -15.97 -12.62
N LYS A 137 -4.84 -16.52 -12.88
CA LYS A 137 -5.82 -15.94 -13.78
C LYS A 137 -6.68 -14.91 -13.06
N TYR A 138 -6.84 -13.76 -13.68
CA TYR A 138 -7.67 -12.67 -13.17
C TYR A 138 -8.70 -12.27 -14.21
N ASN A 139 -9.93 -12.05 -13.77
CA ASN A 139 -10.95 -11.44 -14.60
C ASN A 139 -10.71 -9.93 -14.70
N ALA A 140 -11.33 -9.28 -15.69
CA ALA A 140 -11.24 -7.84 -15.93
C ALA A 140 -11.49 -6.97 -14.68
N TYR A 141 -12.28 -7.45 -13.72
CA TYR A 141 -12.66 -6.72 -12.51
C TYR A 141 -12.03 -7.25 -11.22
N ASP A 142 -11.08 -8.18 -11.31
CA ASP A 142 -10.40 -8.68 -10.13
C ASP A 142 -9.39 -7.64 -9.61
N LEU A 143 -9.24 -7.61 -8.29
CA LEU A 143 -8.32 -6.72 -7.58
C LEU A 143 -7.19 -7.58 -6.98
N PRO A 144 -6.11 -7.90 -7.73
CA PRO A 144 -5.01 -8.66 -7.19
C PRO A 144 -4.32 -7.88 -6.08
N THR A 145 -4.04 -8.58 -4.99
CA THR A 145 -3.18 -8.09 -3.91
C THR A 145 -1.80 -8.70 -4.10
N LEU A 146 -0.81 -7.83 -4.35
CA LEU A 146 0.58 -8.21 -4.26
C LEU A 146 1.02 -8.15 -2.80
N VAL A 147 1.67 -9.21 -2.35
CA VAL A 147 2.15 -9.33 -0.98
C VAL A 147 3.66 -9.52 -1.03
N TRP A 148 4.41 -8.62 -0.41
CA TRP A 148 5.86 -8.72 -0.28
C TRP A 148 6.28 -8.91 1.15
N LYS A 149 7.45 -9.53 1.31
CA LYS A 149 8.14 -9.66 2.58
C LYS A 149 9.54 -9.09 2.48
N PHE A 150 9.90 -8.28 3.47
CA PHE A 150 11.25 -7.82 3.70
C PHE A 150 11.92 -8.68 4.78
N GLY A 151 13.25 -8.82 4.75
CA GLY A 151 14.00 -9.54 5.77
C GLY A 151 13.92 -8.90 7.16
N ARG A 152 13.58 -7.61 7.20
CA ARG A 152 13.37 -6.85 8.44
C ARG A 152 12.25 -5.82 8.27
N VAL A 153 11.81 -5.28 9.40
CA VAL A 153 10.91 -4.13 9.43
C VAL A 153 11.61 -2.90 8.86
N LEU A 154 10.89 -2.09 8.09
CA LEU A 154 11.39 -0.83 7.56
C LEU A 154 11.62 0.19 8.69
N GLY A 155 12.68 0.97 8.59
CA GLY A 155 12.96 2.04 9.53
C GLY A 155 11.97 3.20 9.39
N PRO A 156 11.87 4.09 10.38
CA PRO A 156 10.92 5.22 10.37
C PRO A 156 11.14 6.22 9.21
N ASN A 157 12.34 6.23 8.63
CA ASN A 157 12.72 7.06 7.49
C ASN A 157 12.86 6.27 6.18
N GLU A 158 12.41 5.01 6.18
CA GLU A 158 12.37 4.16 4.98
C GLU A 158 10.91 4.06 4.52
N HIS A 159 10.72 4.11 3.22
CA HIS A 159 9.46 3.81 2.55
C HIS A 159 9.77 3.00 1.29
N TRP A 160 8.75 2.42 0.69
CA TRP A 160 8.89 1.63 -0.51
C TRP A 160 7.82 2.05 -1.53
N ASP A 161 8.13 1.84 -2.80
CA ASP A 161 7.25 2.15 -3.94
C ASP A 161 7.32 0.97 -4.91
N VAL A 162 6.17 0.59 -5.48
CA VAL A 162 6.09 -0.38 -6.58
C VAL A 162 5.97 0.38 -7.89
N LEU A 163 6.95 0.14 -8.75
CA LEU A 163 6.89 0.53 -10.13
C LEU A 163 6.48 -0.70 -10.95
N LEU A 164 5.36 -0.59 -11.66
CA LEU A 164 4.98 -1.55 -12.68
C LEU A 164 5.33 -0.98 -14.05
N ASP A 165 6.03 -1.77 -14.85
CA ASP A 165 6.38 -1.46 -16.23
C ASP A 165 5.60 -2.40 -17.16
N PRO A 166 4.33 -2.08 -17.47
CA PRO A 166 3.58 -2.83 -18.46
C PRO A 166 4.26 -2.66 -19.84
N PRO A 167 4.34 -3.75 -20.62
CA PRO A 167 5.03 -3.71 -21.91
C PRO A 167 4.37 -2.67 -22.83
N GLY A 168 5.14 -1.64 -23.18
CA GLY A 168 4.74 -0.60 -24.13
C GLY A 168 4.06 0.65 -23.53
N SER A 169 3.81 0.72 -22.22
CA SER A 169 3.22 1.92 -21.58
C SER A 169 4.24 2.76 -20.79
N GLY A 170 5.46 2.23 -20.57
CA GLY A 170 6.49 2.87 -19.77
C GLY A 170 6.29 2.68 -18.27
N GLN A 171 7.31 3.01 -17.48
CA GLN A 171 7.29 2.86 -16.03
C GLN A 171 6.29 3.81 -15.39
N GLY A 172 5.21 3.26 -14.84
CA GLY A 172 4.28 3.97 -13.98
C GLY A 172 4.49 3.53 -12.52
N SER A 173 4.71 4.49 -11.61
CA SER A 173 4.53 4.20 -10.19
C SER A 173 3.03 4.12 -9.92
N ILE A 174 2.62 3.01 -9.30
CA ILE A 174 1.21 2.74 -8.98
C ILE A 174 0.93 2.74 -7.48
N ALA A 175 1.97 2.71 -6.64
CA ALA A 175 1.84 2.50 -5.21
C ALA A 175 2.75 3.45 -4.43
N TRP A 176 2.20 4.59 -3.98
CA TRP A 176 2.94 5.48 -3.09
C TRP A 176 2.63 5.17 -1.63
N ALA A 177 3.67 4.74 -0.91
CA ALA A 177 3.67 4.73 0.55
C ALA A 177 4.15 6.09 1.07
N ASP A 178 3.26 7.09 1.09
CA ASP A 178 3.59 8.42 1.60
C ASP A 178 2.97 8.69 2.98
N ARG A 179 3.15 9.91 3.51
CA ARG A 179 2.55 10.31 4.79
C ARG A 179 1.03 10.46 4.74
N THR A 180 0.46 10.62 3.55
CA THR A 180 -0.98 10.79 3.34
C THR A 180 -1.71 9.46 3.32
N ASP A 181 -1.02 8.35 3.00
CA ASP A 181 -1.52 6.98 3.15
C ASP A 181 -0.64 6.14 4.12
N PRO A 182 -0.76 6.36 5.44
CA PRO A 182 0.10 5.73 6.44
C PRO A 182 0.01 4.20 6.46
N LYS A 183 -1.07 3.61 5.91
CA LYS A 183 -1.23 2.15 5.81
C LYS A 183 -0.15 1.50 4.96
N ASN A 184 0.35 2.21 3.95
CA ASN A 184 1.40 1.71 3.06
C ASN A 184 2.81 2.00 3.63
N LYS A 185 2.92 2.99 4.52
CA LYS A 185 4.17 3.42 5.15
C LYS A 185 4.56 2.53 6.34
N ASP A 186 3.60 2.16 7.17
CA ASP A 186 3.82 1.35 8.37
C ASP A 186 3.78 -0.15 8.07
N CYS A 187 4.43 -0.55 6.99
CA CYS A 187 4.69 -1.95 6.75
C CYS A 187 5.53 -2.54 7.87
N THR A 188 5.10 -3.70 8.37
CA THR A 188 5.92 -4.50 9.28
C THR A 188 6.97 -5.26 8.46
N THR A 189 7.16 -6.56 8.70
CA THR A 189 7.91 -7.43 7.79
C THR A 189 7.14 -7.76 6.52
N TYR A 190 5.83 -7.51 6.51
CA TYR A 190 4.93 -7.78 5.39
C TYR A 190 4.31 -6.48 4.89
N CYS A 191 4.33 -6.31 3.57
CA CYS A 191 3.65 -5.24 2.87
C CYS A 191 2.62 -5.85 1.92
N GLU A 192 1.41 -5.32 1.95
CA GLU A 192 0.35 -5.70 1.04
C GLU A 192 -0.04 -4.47 0.23
N HIS A 193 -0.17 -4.62 -1.08
CA HIS A 193 -0.71 -3.58 -1.93
C HIS A 193 -1.66 -4.19 -2.94
N THR A 194 -2.87 -3.64 -2.96
CA THR A 194 -3.92 -4.01 -3.91
C THR A 194 -4.01 -2.91 -4.95
N PHE A 195 -3.89 -3.27 -6.22
CA PHE A 195 -4.08 -2.35 -7.32
C PHE A 195 -5.19 -2.87 -8.23
N ALA A 196 -5.93 -1.95 -8.83
CA ALA A 196 -6.94 -2.29 -9.82
C ALA A 196 -6.25 -2.52 -11.16
N VAL A 197 -6.47 -3.70 -11.75
CA VAL A 197 -5.91 -4.05 -13.08
C VAL A 197 -6.79 -3.50 -14.22
N THR A 198 -7.97 -2.98 -13.89
CA THR A 198 -8.97 -2.46 -14.84
C THR A 198 -8.39 -1.35 -15.72
N ASP A 199 -8.59 -1.48 -17.04
CA ASP A 199 -8.32 -0.52 -18.12
C ASP A 199 -6.86 -0.12 -18.40
N ILE A 200 -5.94 -0.28 -17.44
CA ILE A 200 -4.53 0.15 -17.58
C ILE A 200 -3.62 -1.02 -18.00
N TYR A 201 -3.97 -2.25 -17.62
CA TYR A 201 -3.13 -3.42 -17.78
C TYR A 201 -3.85 -4.48 -18.62
N PRO A 202 -3.65 -4.54 -19.95
CA PRO A 202 -4.38 -5.42 -20.87
C PRO A 202 -4.04 -6.92 -20.74
N GLY A 203 -3.49 -7.35 -19.61
CA GLY A 203 -2.93 -8.68 -19.41
C GLY A 203 -1.52 -8.85 -19.94
N GLY A 204 -0.86 -9.93 -19.48
CA GLY A 204 0.46 -10.33 -19.94
C GLY A 204 1.53 -10.33 -18.85
N ARG A 205 2.78 -10.32 -19.32
CA ARG A 205 3.97 -10.24 -18.47
C ARG A 205 4.33 -8.78 -18.27
N PHE A 206 4.58 -8.38 -17.03
CA PHE A 206 5.04 -7.04 -16.72
C PHE A 206 6.23 -7.15 -15.78
N ASN A 207 7.19 -6.28 -16.04
CA ASN A 207 8.29 -6.11 -15.12
C ASN A 207 7.79 -5.27 -13.95
N TRP A 208 8.23 -5.64 -12.75
CA TRP A 208 7.99 -4.84 -11.57
C TRP A 208 9.32 -4.57 -10.91
N THR A 209 9.43 -3.42 -10.26
CA THR A 209 10.58 -3.10 -9.42
C THR A 209 10.09 -2.46 -8.13
N ILE A 210 10.81 -2.72 -7.05
CA ILE A 210 10.56 -2.06 -5.77
C ILE A 210 11.61 -0.98 -5.61
N ALA A 211 11.19 0.28 -5.55
CA ALA A 211 12.08 1.34 -5.11
C ALA A 211 11.99 1.43 -3.60
N LEU A 212 13.08 1.10 -2.91
CA LEU A 212 13.25 1.42 -1.50
C LEU A 212 13.78 2.85 -1.41
N ILE A 213 13.06 3.72 -0.74
CA ILE A 213 13.41 5.12 -0.62
C ILE A 213 13.67 5.43 0.85
N ARG A 214 14.86 5.93 1.15
CA ARG A 214 15.29 6.33 2.49
C ARG A 214 15.52 7.84 2.52
N THR A 215 15.10 8.47 3.60
CA THR A 215 15.46 9.85 3.89
C THR A 215 16.59 9.88 4.92
N ASP A 216 17.70 10.57 4.61
CA ASP A 216 18.79 10.75 5.57
C ASP A 216 18.44 11.82 6.63
N SER A 217 19.34 12.06 7.58
CA SER A 217 19.13 13.06 8.65
C SER A 217 19.09 14.51 8.16
N LYS A 218 19.35 14.76 6.87
CA LYS A 218 19.34 16.07 6.22
C LYS A 218 18.19 16.19 5.21
N ASP A 219 17.18 15.32 5.31
CA ASP A 219 16.06 15.22 4.39
C ASP A 219 16.46 14.90 2.94
N LYS A 220 17.67 14.39 2.71
CA LYS A 220 18.07 13.93 1.37
C LYS A 220 17.46 12.58 1.09
N VAL A 221 16.76 12.49 -0.03
CA VAL A 221 16.17 11.26 -0.54
C VAL A 221 17.26 10.39 -1.19
N LEU A 222 17.37 9.15 -0.72
CA LEU A 222 18.23 8.10 -1.24
C LEU A 222 17.34 6.94 -1.70
N GLY A 223 17.22 6.75 -3.01
CA GLY A 223 16.48 5.63 -3.60
C GLY A 223 17.42 4.49 -3.98
N VAL A 224 17.04 3.27 -3.63
CA VAL A 224 17.63 2.03 -4.15
C VAL A 224 16.54 1.28 -4.89
N VAL A 225 16.75 1.01 -6.18
CA VAL A 225 15.82 0.20 -6.97
C VAL A 225 16.23 -1.26 -6.81
N CYS A 226 15.36 -2.04 -6.18
CA CYS A 226 15.49 -3.48 -6.07
C CYS A 226 14.89 -4.12 -7.33
N PRO A 227 15.69 -4.81 -8.16
CA PRO A 227 15.16 -5.55 -9.28
C PRO A 227 14.25 -6.67 -8.76
N ALA A 228 13.16 -6.96 -9.48
CA ALA A 228 12.35 -8.11 -9.16
C ALA A 228 13.20 -9.40 -9.20
N PRO A 229 13.02 -10.32 -8.24
CA PRO A 229 13.67 -11.63 -8.30
C PRO A 229 13.18 -12.46 -9.49
N SER A 230 11.98 -12.19 -10.00
CA SER A 230 11.40 -12.84 -11.17
C SER A 230 10.32 -11.98 -11.81
N GLU A 231 10.12 -12.13 -13.13
CA GLU A 231 8.96 -11.57 -13.83
C GLU A 231 7.67 -12.04 -13.15
N PHE A 232 6.71 -11.14 -12.98
CA PHE A 232 5.37 -11.48 -12.53
C PHE A 232 4.43 -11.45 -13.73
N PHE A 233 3.51 -12.42 -13.80
CA PHE A 233 2.60 -12.54 -14.91
C PHE A 233 1.22 -12.95 -14.42
N PHE A 234 0.21 -12.27 -14.96
CA PHE A 234 -1.18 -12.67 -14.87
C PHE A 234 -1.74 -12.98 -16.25
N GLU A 235 -2.62 -13.97 -16.29
CA GLU A 235 -3.41 -14.29 -17.48
C GLU A 235 -4.80 -13.67 -17.32
N PHE A 236 -5.25 -12.93 -18.33
CA PHE A 236 -6.66 -12.53 -18.48
C PHE A 236 -7.38 -13.49 -19.41
#